data_AF-I4DA36-F1
#
_entry.id   AF-I4DA36-F1
#
_cell.length_a   1.000
_cell.length_b   1.000
_cell.length_c   1.000
_cell.angle_alpha   90.00
_cell.angle_beta   90.00
_cell.angle_gamma   90.00
#
_symmetry.space_group_name_H-M   'P 1'
#
loop_
_entity.id
_entity.type
_entity.pdbx_description
1 polymer ?
#
loop_
_entity_poly.entity_id
_entity_poly.type
_entity_poly.pdbx_seq_one_letter_code
_entity_poly.pdbx_strand_id
1 'polypeptide(L)'
;MPWMEIEINPQSDWNEEGLEDWTLALGAFLTEKGTELKPEIRRLPGFNIVHMGEEGAGALTLHNAERLVLIDGIELKGASDFDFARFVIRFAGQMGAVGVCASINSSAERHFWEQIGGILRPDPVSLEGKIIRDKVSIQQLIKFFLLVTYEEEPVLCLEPITVNCHAPGIISLAQRRLEKMYGGNPLGFASWRAVHCPWTITQDQWQDLLAYSRLQAFDLLEELVLNSL
;
A
#
# COMPACT_ATOMS: atom_id res chain seq x y z
N MET A 1 -6.48 -4.66 14.73
CA MET A 1 -5.41 -5.44 15.40
C MET A 1 -4.24 -4.49 15.50
N PRO A 2 -3.69 -4.30 16.70
CA PRO A 2 -2.59 -3.38 16.89
C PRO A 2 -1.42 -3.81 16.03
N TRP A 3 -0.79 -2.83 15.41
CA TRP A 3 0.38 -3.01 14.56
C TRP A 3 1.47 -2.05 14.97
N MET A 4 2.71 -2.51 14.79
CA MET A 4 3.90 -1.70 14.98
C MET A 4 4.35 -1.18 13.62
N GLU A 5 4.83 0.05 13.61
CA GLU A 5 5.45 0.64 12.44
C GLU A 5 6.89 1.02 12.75
N ILE A 6 7.80 0.62 11.89
CA ILE A 6 9.17 1.12 11.87
C ILE A 6 9.26 2.10 10.72
N GLU A 7 9.55 3.35 11.04
CA GLU A 7 9.91 4.34 10.03
C GLU A 7 11.29 4.02 9.46
N ILE A 8 11.39 4.05 8.13
CA ILE A 8 12.63 3.78 7.41
C ILE A 8 12.99 5.02 6.62
N ASN A 9 14.24 5.45 6.73
CA ASN A 9 14.78 6.45 5.82
C ASN A 9 15.22 5.75 4.52
N PRO A 10 14.51 5.92 3.40
CA PRO A 10 14.79 5.17 2.18
C PRO A 10 16.17 5.52 1.61
N GLN A 11 16.91 4.51 1.15
CA GLN A 11 18.24 4.72 0.54
C GLN A 11 18.17 5.04 -0.96
N SER A 12 17.00 4.84 -1.55
CA SER A 12 16.72 4.90 -2.98
C SER A 12 15.25 5.25 -3.23
N ASP A 13 14.92 5.56 -4.48
CA ASP A 13 13.52 5.63 -4.91
C ASP A 13 12.87 4.24 -4.89
N TRP A 14 11.53 4.23 -4.86
CA TRP A 14 10.75 2.99 -4.85
C TRP A 14 11.07 2.10 -6.07
N ASN A 15 11.78 0.99 -5.84
CA ASN A 15 12.28 0.10 -6.89
C ASN A 15 11.42 -1.15 -7.05
N GLU A 16 10.25 -1.01 -7.67
CA GLU A 16 9.35 -2.15 -7.90
C GLU A 16 9.95 -3.22 -8.85
N GLU A 17 10.83 -2.81 -9.78
CA GLU A 17 11.49 -3.72 -10.73
C GLU A 17 12.43 -4.73 -10.04
N GLY A 18 13.00 -4.35 -8.89
CA GLY A 18 13.88 -5.22 -8.10
C GLY A 18 13.16 -6.32 -7.31
N LEU A 19 11.83 -6.41 -7.37
CA LEU A 19 11.04 -7.33 -6.55
C LEU A 19 11.35 -8.81 -6.83
N GLU A 20 11.68 -9.13 -8.07
CA GLU A 20 11.97 -10.50 -8.53
C GLU A 20 13.28 -11.01 -7.95
N ASP A 21 14.34 -10.22 -8.08
CA ASP A 21 15.66 -10.49 -7.50
C ASP A 21 15.58 -10.64 -5.99
N TRP A 22 14.73 -9.85 -5.34
CA TRP A 22 14.53 -9.99 -3.92
C TRP A 22 13.77 -11.25 -3.52
N THR A 23 12.73 -11.61 -4.25
CA THR A 23 11.96 -12.82 -3.97
C THR A 23 12.89 -14.04 -4.03
N LEU A 24 13.85 -14.04 -4.96
CA LEU A 24 14.93 -15.01 -5.02
C LEU A 24 15.86 -14.96 -3.79
N ALA A 25 16.33 -13.76 -3.40
CA ALA A 25 17.18 -13.59 -2.22
C ALA A 25 16.50 -14.03 -0.91
N LEU A 26 15.21 -13.77 -0.79
CA LEU A 26 14.37 -14.21 0.31
C LEU A 26 14.24 -15.74 0.33
N GLY A 27 14.02 -16.37 -0.83
CA GLY A 27 14.02 -17.83 -0.94
C GLY A 27 15.34 -18.47 -0.54
N ALA A 28 16.48 -17.84 -0.90
CA ALA A 28 17.80 -18.27 -0.47
C ALA A 28 17.95 -18.17 1.07
N PHE A 29 17.55 -17.04 1.67
CA PHE A 29 17.55 -16.86 3.12
C PHE A 29 16.72 -17.93 3.85
N LEU A 30 15.52 -18.21 3.36
CA LEU A 30 14.63 -19.24 3.92
C LEU A 30 15.23 -20.65 3.80
N THR A 31 15.92 -20.93 2.70
CA THR A 31 16.64 -22.19 2.48
C THR A 31 17.81 -22.35 3.45
N GLU A 32 18.62 -21.29 3.66
CA GLU A 32 19.72 -21.29 4.64
C GLU A 32 19.22 -21.50 6.08
N LYS A 33 18.01 -21.03 6.39
CA LYS A 33 17.33 -21.26 7.67
C LYS A 33 16.60 -22.61 7.76
N GLY A 34 16.67 -23.45 6.71
CA GLY A 34 16.19 -24.82 6.72
C GLY A 34 14.69 -25.02 6.47
N THR A 35 13.99 -24.01 5.94
CA THR A 35 12.53 -24.09 5.71
C THR A 35 12.15 -24.63 4.32
N GLU A 36 13.08 -24.65 3.35
CA GLU A 36 12.85 -25.07 1.94
C GLU A 36 11.68 -24.37 1.22
N LEU A 37 11.10 -23.33 1.83
CA LEU A 37 9.99 -22.56 1.28
C LEU A 37 10.45 -21.77 0.06
N LYS A 38 9.61 -21.75 -0.97
CA LYS A 38 9.84 -21.01 -2.21
C LYS A 38 8.88 -19.83 -2.27
N PRO A 39 9.39 -18.60 -2.10
CA PRO A 39 8.53 -17.43 -2.18
C PRO A 39 7.95 -17.23 -3.58
N GLU A 40 6.70 -16.79 -3.65
CA GLU A 40 6.00 -16.52 -4.91
C GLU A 40 5.40 -15.11 -4.89
N ILE A 41 5.55 -14.40 -6.01
CA ILE A 41 4.99 -13.05 -6.18
C ILE A 41 3.61 -13.15 -6.81
N ARG A 42 2.62 -12.56 -6.12
CA ARG A 42 1.32 -12.24 -6.66
C ARG A 42 1.20 -10.73 -6.86
N ARG A 43 1.04 -10.30 -8.11
CA ARG A 43 0.87 -8.89 -8.46
C ARG A 43 -0.61 -8.52 -8.50
N LEU A 44 -0.98 -7.44 -7.82
CA LEU A 44 -2.33 -6.89 -7.80
C LEU A 44 -2.26 -5.36 -8.02
N PRO A 45 -3.34 -4.73 -8.51
CA PRO A 45 -3.40 -3.27 -8.54
C PRO A 45 -3.17 -2.71 -7.13
N GLY A 46 -2.20 -1.80 -7.01
CA GLY A 46 -1.83 -1.08 -5.80
C GLY A 46 -0.82 -1.76 -4.89
N PHE A 47 -0.67 -3.08 -4.98
CA PHE A 47 0.22 -3.83 -4.11
C PHE A 47 0.68 -5.15 -4.71
N ASN A 48 1.90 -5.54 -4.34
CA ASN A 48 2.44 -6.86 -4.62
C ASN A 48 2.46 -7.69 -3.34
N ILE A 49 2.09 -8.97 -3.41
CA ILE A 49 2.18 -9.88 -2.27
C ILE A 49 3.27 -10.89 -2.56
N VAL A 50 4.20 -11.05 -1.63
CA VAL A 50 5.18 -12.13 -1.65
C VAL A 50 4.80 -13.16 -0.60
N HIS A 51 4.28 -14.29 -1.09
CA HIS A 51 3.87 -15.42 -0.28
C HIS A 51 5.09 -16.26 0.08
N MET A 52 5.22 -16.66 1.34
CA MET A 52 6.38 -17.43 1.82
C MET A 52 6.23 -18.95 1.59
N GLY A 53 5.82 -19.39 0.40
CA GLY A 53 5.54 -20.80 0.09
C GLY A 53 4.05 -21.15 0.13
N GLU A 54 3.71 -22.38 0.56
CA GLU A 54 2.31 -22.85 0.60
C GLU A 54 1.43 -22.01 1.57
N GLU A 55 0.11 -22.02 1.34
CA GLU A 55 -0.86 -21.23 2.12
C GLU A 55 -0.65 -21.41 3.64
N GLY A 56 -0.32 -20.32 4.34
CA GLY A 56 -0.22 -20.28 5.81
C GLY A 56 1.16 -19.96 6.38
N ALA A 57 2.23 -19.92 5.57
CA ALA A 57 3.57 -19.52 6.01
C ALA A 57 3.76 -18.00 6.22
N GLY A 58 2.71 -17.22 5.97
CA GLY A 58 2.69 -15.76 6.04
C GLY A 58 3.01 -15.08 4.71
N ALA A 59 2.80 -13.76 4.65
CA ALA A 59 2.97 -12.98 3.45
C ALA A 59 3.55 -11.59 3.73
N LEU A 60 4.29 -11.08 2.75
CA LEU A 60 4.76 -9.69 2.74
C LEU A 60 3.97 -8.92 1.70
N THR A 61 3.17 -7.95 2.13
CA THR A 61 2.40 -7.08 1.23
C THR A 61 3.17 -5.79 1.02
N LEU A 62 3.62 -5.55 -0.21
CA LEU A 62 4.28 -4.32 -0.62
C LEU A 62 3.24 -3.35 -1.15
N HIS A 63 2.99 -2.30 -0.38
CA HIS A 63 2.04 -1.24 -0.69
C HIS A 63 2.74 -0.16 -1.54
N ASN A 64 2.62 -0.25 -2.86
CA ASN A 64 3.41 0.54 -3.79
C ASN A 64 3.18 2.06 -3.62
N ALA A 65 1.91 2.46 -3.45
CA ALA A 65 1.55 3.87 -3.37
C ALA A 65 2.08 4.55 -2.10
N GLU A 66 1.99 3.86 -0.96
CA GLU A 66 2.45 4.39 0.32
C GLU A 66 3.92 4.04 0.59
N ARG A 67 4.56 3.23 -0.26
CA ARG A 67 5.93 2.71 -0.11
C ARG A 67 6.13 1.99 1.22
N LEU A 68 5.15 1.17 1.60
CA LEU A 68 5.16 0.43 2.87
C LEU A 68 5.29 -1.07 2.62
N VAL A 69 5.95 -1.76 3.54
CA VAL A 69 5.98 -3.24 3.56
C VAL A 69 5.22 -3.72 4.79
N LEU A 70 4.14 -4.47 4.57
CA LEU A 70 3.31 -5.04 5.63
C LEU A 70 3.69 -6.50 5.83
N ILE A 71 3.97 -6.86 7.08
CA ILE A 71 4.24 -8.22 7.51
C ILE A 71 2.95 -8.76 8.14
N ASP A 72 2.25 -9.61 7.40
CA ASP A 72 0.95 -10.17 7.79
C ASP A 72 1.02 -11.70 7.91
N GLY A 73 0.38 -12.22 8.96
CA GLY A 73 0.25 -13.67 9.16
C GLY A 73 1.54 -14.40 9.54
N ILE A 74 2.58 -13.67 9.96
CA ILE A 74 3.85 -14.24 10.45
C ILE A 74 3.92 -14.01 11.96
N GLU A 75 3.99 -15.10 12.73
CA GLU A 75 4.18 -15.05 14.19
C GLU A 75 5.67 -15.24 14.51
N LEU A 76 6.28 -14.29 15.22
CA LEU A 76 7.70 -14.33 15.58
C LEU A 76 7.86 -15.04 16.92
N LYS A 77 8.33 -16.29 16.90
CA LYS A 77 8.43 -17.18 18.08
C LYS A 77 9.86 -17.38 18.56
N GLY A 78 10.87 -17.04 17.75
CA GLY A 78 12.27 -17.29 18.09
C GLY A 78 13.28 -16.39 17.39
N ALA A 79 14.56 -16.63 17.70
CA ALA A 79 15.68 -15.83 17.18
C ALA A 79 15.77 -15.85 15.64
N SER A 80 15.41 -16.97 15.00
CA SER A 80 15.32 -17.08 13.54
C SER A 80 14.33 -16.09 12.93
N ASP A 81 13.22 -15.86 13.62
CA ASP A 81 12.12 -15.02 13.13
C ASP A 81 12.45 -13.54 13.33
N PHE A 82 13.20 -13.22 14.39
CA PHE A 82 13.77 -11.89 14.58
C PHE A 82 14.87 -11.56 13.56
N ASP A 83 15.70 -12.53 13.17
CA ASP A 83 16.64 -12.36 12.06
C ASP A 83 15.89 -12.11 10.74
N PHE A 84 14.80 -12.84 10.51
CA PHE A 84 13.93 -12.64 9.36
C PHE A 84 13.31 -11.24 9.35
N ALA A 85 12.74 -10.76 10.47
CA ALA A 85 12.19 -9.42 10.55
C ALA A 85 13.25 -8.33 10.27
N ARG A 86 14.47 -8.49 10.80
CA ARG A 86 15.60 -7.60 10.48
C ARG A 86 16.00 -7.64 9.01
N PHE A 87 15.96 -8.83 8.40
CA PHE A 87 16.18 -8.99 6.97
C PHE A 87 15.14 -8.21 6.15
N VAL A 88 13.85 -8.33 6.50
CA VAL A 88 12.75 -7.61 5.84
C VAL A 88 12.90 -6.10 5.99
N ILE A 89 13.25 -5.59 7.18
CA ILE A 89 13.46 -4.14 7.40
C ILE A 89 14.59 -3.60 6.53
N ARG A 90 15.73 -4.29 6.51
CA ARG A 90 16.86 -3.89 5.68
C ARG A 90 16.48 -3.89 4.20
N PHE A 91 15.75 -4.91 3.77
CA PHE A 91 15.26 -5.00 2.41
C PHE A 91 14.30 -3.86 2.06
N ALA A 92 13.32 -3.58 2.93
CA ALA A 92 12.38 -2.50 2.73
C ALA A 92 13.12 -1.17 2.50
N GLY A 93 14.16 -0.86 3.28
CA GLY A 93 14.99 0.33 3.06
C GLY A 93 15.73 0.36 1.71
N GLN A 94 16.20 -0.79 1.21
CA GLN A 94 16.87 -0.91 -0.09
C GLN A 94 15.91 -0.78 -1.29
N MET A 95 14.65 -1.17 -1.10
CA MET A 95 13.57 -0.94 -2.07
C MET A 95 13.07 0.49 -2.08
N GLY A 96 13.54 1.33 -1.16
CA GLY A 96 13.01 2.66 -0.98
C GLY A 96 11.68 2.69 -0.23
N ALA A 97 11.37 1.71 0.62
CA ALA A 97 10.24 1.80 1.53
C ALA A 97 10.45 2.94 2.54
N VAL A 98 9.36 3.60 2.91
CA VAL A 98 9.35 4.62 3.98
C VAL A 98 9.01 4.01 5.34
N GLY A 99 8.55 2.77 5.37
CA GLY A 99 8.28 2.06 6.61
C GLY A 99 7.92 0.60 6.44
N VAL A 100 7.98 -0.12 7.56
CA VAL A 100 7.52 -1.50 7.70
C VAL A 100 6.44 -1.55 8.77
N CYS A 101 5.30 -2.14 8.45
CA CYS A 101 4.21 -2.37 9.38
C CYS A 101 4.12 -3.85 9.70
N ALA A 102 3.89 -4.20 10.96
CA ALA A 102 3.75 -5.60 11.37
C ALA A 102 2.61 -5.76 12.37
N SER A 103 1.76 -6.77 12.14
CA SER A 103 0.72 -7.16 13.11
C SER A 103 1.36 -7.66 14.40
N ILE A 104 0.80 -7.28 15.56
CA ILE A 104 1.25 -7.76 16.86
C ILE A 104 0.34 -8.88 17.35
N ASN A 105 0.90 -10.08 17.52
CA ASN A 105 0.21 -11.27 18.01
C ASN A 105 0.60 -11.64 19.45
N SER A 106 1.73 -11.13 19.95
CA SER A 106 2.20 -11.42 21.31
C SER A 106 2.93 -10.24 21.97
N SER A 107 3.08 -10.29 23.30
CA SER A 107 3.88 -9.32 24.04
C SER A 107 5.37 -9.40 23.71
N ALA A 108 5.87 -10.59 23.35
CA ALA A 108 7.25 -10.79 22.92
C ALA A 108 7.53 -10.11 21.57
N GLU A 109 6.61 -10.24 20.60
CA GLU A 109 6.68 -9.52 19.34
C GLU A 109 6.68 -8.01 19.55
N ARG A 110 5.75 -7.50 20.36
CA ARG A 110 5.69 -6.08 20.70
C ARG A 110 7.02 -5.58 21.26
N HIS A 111 7.59 -6.30 22.24
CA HIS A 111 8.86 -5.91 22.84
C HIS A 111 10.00 -5.92 21.83
N PHE A 112 10.05 -6.92 20.94
CA PHE A 112 11.03 -6.97 19.86
C PHE A 112 10.91 -5.76 18.93
N TRP A 113 9.70 -5.43 18.46
CA TRP A 113 9.45 -4.28 17.59
C TRP A 113 9.84 -2.96 18.28
N GLU A 114 9.47 -2.77 19.56
CA GLU A 114 9.87 -1.59 20.34
C GLU A 114 11.41 -1.47 20.48
N GLN A 115 12.11 -2.58 20.71
CA GLN A 115 13.58 -2.60 20.82
C GLN A 115 14.30 -2.12 19.56
N ILE A 116 13.71 -2.34 18.38
CA ILE A 116 14.28 -1.94 17.10
C ILE A 116 13.69 -0.62 16.56
N GLY A 117 13.01 0.14 17.42
CA GLY A 117 12.50 1.49 17.11
C GLY A 117 11.08 1.52 16.54
N GLY A 118 10.35 0.41 16.61
CA GLY A 118 8.94 0.36 16.21
C GLY A 118 8.06 1.21 17.13
N ILE A 119 7.08 1.86 16.53
CA ILE A 119 6.08 2.68 17.20
C ILE A 119 4.72 1.99 17.08
N LEU A 120 4.00 1.89 18.19
CA LEU A 120 2.65 1.37 18.19
C LEU A 120 1.71 2.36 17.49
N ARG A 121 1.03 1.89 16.44
CA ARG A 121 -0.02 2.67 15.78
C ARG A 121 -1.39 2.30 16.38
N PRO A 122 -2.27 3.31 16.56
CA PRO A 122 -3.60 3.07 17.12
C PRO A 122 -4.44 2.19 16.18
N ASP A 123 -5.32 1.38 16.76
CA ASP A 123 -6.32 0.65 16.00
C ASP A 123 -7.32 1.63 15.35
N PRO A 124 -7.77 1.37 14.11
CA PRO A 124 -8.76 2.21 13.47
C PRO A 124 -10.11 2.12 14.21
N VAL A 125 -10.78 3.26 14.35
CA VAL A 125 -12.11 3.36 14.98
C VAL A 125 -13.21 3.45 13.93
N SER A 126 -14.46 3.16 14.28
CA SER A 126 -15.56 3.33 13.31
C SER A 126 -15.74 4.79 12.93
N LEU A 127 -15.85 5.09 11.63
CA LEU A 127 -16.25 6.43 11.19
C LEU A 127 -17.75 6.62 11.40
N GLU A 128 -18.12 7.57 12.25
CA GLU A 128 -19.52 7.86 12.54
C GLU A 128 -20.17 8.73 11.45
N GLY A 129 -21.39 8.38 11.06
CA GLY A 129 -22.19 9.17 10.12
C GLY A 129 -21.85 8.94 8.65
N LYS A 130 -22.37 9.84 7.80
CA LYS A 130 -22.16 9.80 6.34
C LYS A 130 -20.97 10.65 5.94
N ILE A 131 -20.37 10.31 4.80
CA ILE A 131 -19.29 11.12 4.22
C ILE A 131 -19.86 12.47 3.76
N ILE A 132 -19.24 13.54 4.22
CA ILE A 132 -19.55 14.90 3.79
C ILE A 132 -18.61 15.26 2.64
N ARG A 133 -19.16 15.59 1.47
CA ARG A 133 -18.40 15.88 0.24
C ARG A 133 -17.29 16.91 0.44
N ASP A 134 -17.58 18.02 1.11
CA ASP A 134 -16.63 19.14 1.26
C ASP A 134 -15.45 18.81 2.18
N LYS A 135 -15.51 17.68 2.90
CA LYS A 135 -14.41 17.17 3.72
C LYS A 135 -13.54 16.16 2.98
N VAL A 136 -13.92 15.77 1.77
CA VAL A 136 -13.14 14.87 0.91
C VAL A 136 -12.19 15.72 0.08
N SER A 137 -10.90 15.39 0.13
CA SER A 137 -9.89 16.00 -0.72
C SER A 137 -9.03 14.93 -1.40
N ILE A 138 -8.28 15.35 -2.40
CA ILE A 138 -7.34 14.49 -3.10
C ILE A 138 -6.01 15.20 -3.31
N GLN A 139 -4.92 14.45 -3.20
CA GLN A 139 -3.58 14.94 -3.42
C GLN A 139 -2.71 13.87 -4.11
N GLN A 140 -1.61 14.31 -4.71
CA GLN A 140 -0.61 13.40 -5.25
C GLN A 140 0.11 12.72 -4.09
N LEU A 141 0.26 11.40 -4.17
CA LEU A 141 1.03 10.63 -3.19
C LEU A 141 2.45 10.36 -3.72
N ILE A 142 2.54 9.64 -4.84
CA ILE A 142 3.82 9.40 -5.53
C ILE A 142 3.55 9.11 -7.01
N LYS A 143 4.36 9.68 -7.92
CA LYS A 143 4.16 9.54 -9.37
C LYS A 143 2.70 9.85 -9.73
N PHE A 144 1.94 8.86 -10.21
CA PHE A 144 0.52 8.99 -10.55
C PHE A 144 -0.43 8.38 -9.51
N PHE A 145 0.09 7.84 -8.40
CA PHE A 145 -0.72 7.40 -7.29
C PHE A 145 -1.26 8.61 -6.52
N LEU A 146 -2.55 8.55 -6.17
CA LEU A 146 -3.24 9.62 -5.46
C LEU A 146 -3.69 9.15 -4.08
N LEU A 147 -3.76 10.11 -3.15
CA LEU A 147 -4.29 9.90 -1.81
C LEU A 147 -5.58 10.70 -1.66
N VAL A 148 -6.67 10.00 -1.34
CA VAL A 148 -7.94 10.58 -0.91
C VAL A 148 -7.86 10.77 0.60
N THR A 149 -8.19 11.98 1.05
CA THR A 149 -8.29 12.33 2.46
C THR A 149 -9.74 12.65 2.84
N TYR A 150 -10.07 12.41 4.11
CA TYR A 150 -11.32 12.86 4.73
C TYR A 150 -10.98 13.52 6.06
N GLU A 151 -11.44 14.75 6.28
CA GLU A 151 -11.03 15.52 7.47
C GLU A 151 -9.50 15.61 7.61
N GLU A 152 -8.80 15.81 6.49
CA GLU A 152 -7.33 15.91 6.39
C GLU A 152 -6.56 14.60 6.66
N GLU A 153 -7.23 13.54 7.10
CA GLU A 153 -6.61 12.23 7.35
C GLU A 153 -6.64 11.35 6.10
N PRO A 154 -5.63 10.46 5.90
CA PRO A 154 -5.58 9.54 4.77
C PRO A 154 -6.69 8.49 4.86
N VAL A 155 -7.32 8.17 3.72
CA VAL A 155 -8.44 7.23 3.68
C VAL A 155 -8.28 6.19 2.59
N LEU A 156 -8.19 6.61 1.32
CA LEU A 156 -8.04 5.71 0.18
C LEU A 156 -6.82 6.09 -0.64
N CYS A 157 -6.10 5.09 -1.12
CA CYS A 157 -5.15 5.27 -2.20
C CYS A 157 -5.80 4.92 -3.53
N LEU A 158 -5.47 5.67 -4.58
CA LEU A 158 -5.94 5.45 -5.94
C LEU A 158 -4.78 5.23 -6.89
N GLU A 159 -4.85 4.18 -7.70
CA GLU A 159 -3.95 3.96 -8.85
C GLU A 159 -4.72 4.04 -10.16
N PRO A 160 -4.21 4.81 -11.13
CA PRO A 160 -4.77 4.81 -12.47
C PRO A 160 -4.57 3.43 -13.12
N ILE A 161 -5.66 2.82 -13.56
CA ILE A 161 -5.66 1.53 -14.26
C ILE A 161 -6.41 1.66 -15.60
N THR A 162 -6.08 0.77 -16.55
CA THR A 162 -6.89 0.63 -17.75
C THR A 162 -8.18 -0.13 -17.42
N VAL A 163 -9.31 0.37 -17.90
CA VAL A 163 -10.64 -0.22 -17.73
C VAL A 163 -11.33 -0.42 -19.08
N ASN A 164 -12.46 -1.13 -19.07
CA ASN A 164 -13.21 -1.48 -20.28
C ASN A 164 -14.39 -0.54 -20.57
N CYS A 165 -14.63 0.48 -19.74
CA CYS A 165 -15.74 1.41 -19.92
C CYS A 165 -15.40 2.83 -19.42
N HIS A 166 -16.07 3.82 -20.00
CA HIS A 166 -15.99 5.20 -19.53
C HIS A 166 -16.95 5.45 -18.38
N ALA A 167 -16.54 6.29 -17.43
CA ALA A 167 -17.47 6.84 -16.46
C ALA A 167 -18.56 7.67 -17.18
N PRO A 168 -19.81 7.67 -16.67
CA PRO A 168 -20.86 8.51 -17.22
C PRO A 168 -20.69 9.99 -16.84
N GLY A 169 -21.32 10.89 -17.61
CA GLY A 169 -21.44 12.30 -17.27
C GLY A 169 -20.14 13.10 -17.36
N ILE A 170 -19.99 14.12 -16.50
CA ILE A 170 -18.86 15.06 -16.53
C ILE A 170 -17.50 14.38 -16.32
N ILE A 171 -17.48 13.29 -15.54
CA ILE A 171 -16.29 12.49 -15.29
C ILE A 171 -15.76 11.89 -16.61
N SER A 172 -16.65 11.52 -17.53
CA SER A 172 -16.29 11.02 -18.86
C SER A 172 -15.40 11.99 -19.65
N LEU A 173 -15.62 13.30 -19.50
CA LEU A 173 -14.87 14.31 -20.23
C LEU A 173 -13.46 14.47 -19.65
N ALA A 174 -13.32 14.51 -18.33
CA ALA A 174 -12.01 14.54 -17.66
C ALA A 174 -11.20 13.28 -17.97
N GLN A 175 -11.84 12.12 -17.86
CA GLN A 175 -11.26 10.83 -18.21
C GLN A 175 -10.72 10.84 -19.66
N ARG A 176 -11.54 11.19 -20.65
CA ARG A 176 -11.14 11.20 -22.08
C ARG A 176 -10.03 12.19 -22.42
N ARG A 177 -9.90 13.30 -21.68
CA ARG A 177 -8.77 14.24 -21.87
C ARG A 177 -7.46 13.54 -21.52
N LEU A 178 -7.42 12.89 -20.36
CA LEU A 178 -6.28 12.10 -19.90
C LEU A 178 -5.97 10.93 -20.83
N GLU A 179 -7.00 10.22 -21.31
CA GLU A 179 -6.82 9.07 -22.22
C GLU A 179 -6.11 9.44 -23.53
N LYS A 180 -6.36 10.64 -24.07
CA LYS A 180 -5.66 11.11 -25.28
C LYS A 180 -4.15 11.22 -25.06
N MET A 181 -3.71 11.45 -23.83
CA MET A 181 -2.29 11.53 -23.47
C MET A 181 -1.65 10.14 -23.32
N TYR A 182 -2.45 9.10 -23.04
CA TYR A 182 -2.02 7.73 -22.75
C TYR A 182 -2.37 6.67 -23.83
N GLY A 183 -2.71 7.10 -25.06
CA GLY A 183 -2.97 6.18 -26.16
C GLY A 183 -4.43 5.69 -26.29
N GLY A 184 -5.37 6.34 -25.62
CA GLY A 184 -6.81 6.28 -25.93
C GLY A 184 -7.62 5.16 -25.28
N ASN A 185 -7.02 4.37 -24.39
CA ASN A 185 -7.76 3.33 -23.66
C ASN A 185 -8.50 3.92 -22.44
N PRO A 186 -9.70 3.42 -22.09
CA PRO A 186 -10.41 3.94 -20.94
C PRO A 186 -9.62 3.85 -19.64
N LEU A 187 -9.55 4.95 -18.88
CA LEU A 187 -8.86 4.99 -17.58
C LEU A 187 -9.84 4.99 -16.39
N GLY A 188 -9.52 4.23 -15.37
CA GLY A 188 -10.23 4.20 -14.09
C GLY A 188 -9.26 4.22 -12.93
N PHE A 189 -9.77 3.92 -11.74
CA PHE A 189 -8.96 3.83 -10.54
C PHE A 189 -9.19 2.49 -9.84
N ALA A 190 -8.10 1.77 -9.57
CA ALA A 190 -8.09 0.81 -8.50
C ALA A 190 -8.03 1.60 -7.18
N SER A 191 -8.79 1.16 -6.18
CA SER A 191 -8.83 1.81 -4.87
C SER A 191 -8.63 0.80 -3.77
N TRP A 192 -7.86 1.17 -2.76
CA TRP A 192 -7.69 0.40 -1.54
C TRP A 192 -7.54 1.35 -0.35
N ARG A 193 -7.67 0.80 0.85
CA ARG A 193 -7.62 1.59 2.08
C ARG A 193 -6.17 2.00 2.30
N ALA A 194 -5.94 3.28 2.59
CA ALA A 194 -4.64 3.73 3.06
C ALA A 194 -4.26 2.95 4.33
N VAL A 195 -2.99 2.57 4.45
CA VAL A 195 -2.47 1.88 5.64
C VAL A 195 -2.77 2.74 6.86
N HIS A 196 -2.45 4.02 6.81
CA HIS A 196 -2.62 4.94 7.94
C HIS A 196 -4.05 5.44 8.15
N CYS A 197 -5.06 4.84 7.50
CA CYS A 197 -6.45 5.24 7.68
C CYS A 197 -6.90 5.05 9.13
N PRO A 198 -7.30 6.13 9.84
CA PRO A 198 -7.67 6.04 11.25
C PRO A 198 -9.07 5.42 11.44
N TRP A 199 -9.78 5.14 10.34
CA TRP A 199 -11.13 4.64 10.37
C TRP A 199 -11.34 3.24 9.77
N THR A 200 -12.30 2.54 10.35
CA THR A 200 -13.01 1.46 9.68
C THR A 200 -14.17 2.06 8.89
N ILE A 201 -14.20 1.79 7.59
CA ILE A 201 -15.09 2.42 6.62
C ILE A 201 -16.06 1.37 6.09
N THR A 202 -17.35 1.70 6.04
CA THR A 202 -18.38 0.83 5.46
C THR A 202 -18.34 0.88 3.93
N GLN A 203 -18.99 -0.09 3.28
CA GLN A 203 -19.08 -0.10 1.82
C GLN A 203 -19.75 1.16 1.25
N ASP A 204 -20.79 1.67 1.89
CA ASP A 204 -21.49 2.89 1.46
C ASP A 204 -20.57 4.12 1.59
N GLN A 205 -19.86 4.24 2.71
CA GLN A 205 -18.90 5.32 2.92
C GLN A 205 -17.76 5.26 1.88
N TRP A 206 -17.28 4.06 1.56
CA TRP A 206 -16.28 3.86 0.51
C TRP A 206 -16.76 4.36 -0.85
N GLN A 207 -18.01 4.04 -1.21
CA GLN A 207 -18.61 4.51 -2.46
C GLN A 207 -18.75 6.04 -2.50
N ASP A 208 -19.16 6.65 -1.39
CA ASP A 208 -19.23 8.11 -1.28
C ASP A 208 -17.85 8.76 -1.43
N LEU A 209 -16.82 8.25 -0.76
CA LEU A 209 -15.43 8.73 -0.87
C LEU A 209 -14.93 8.68 -2.31
N LEU A 210 -15.20 7.58 -3.03
CA LEU A 210 -14.86 7.46 -4.45
C LEU A 210 -15.67 8.42 -5.31
N ALA A 211 -16.97 8.55 -5.07
CA ALA A 211 -17.84 9.43 -5.85
C ALA A 211 -17.43 10.90 -5.72
N TYR A 212 -17.05 11.33 -4.51
CA TYR A 212 -16.67 12.71 -4.23
C TYR A 212 -15.25 13.05 -4.71
N SER A 213 -14.32 12.08 -4.72
CA SER A 213 -12.93 12.30 -5.16
C SER A 213 -12.71 12.17 -6.68
N ARG A 214 -13.53 11.37 -7.39
CA ARG A 214 -13.21 10.91 -8.76
C ARG A 214 -13.02 12.04 -9.79
N LEU A 215 -13.80 13.13 -9.74
CA LEU A 215 -13.61 14.24 -10.69
C LEU A 215 -12.27 14.93 -10.47
N GLN A 216 -11.98 15.29 -9.22
CA GLN A 216 -10.72 15.93 -8.85
C GLN A 216 -9.52 15.00 -9.11
N ALA A 217 -9.70 13.68 -8.99
CA ALA A 217 -8.67 12.70 -9.30
C ALA A 217 -8.21 12.76 -10.77
N PHE A 218 -9.16 12.88 -11.70
CA PHE A 218 -8.81 13.00 -13.12
C PHE A 218 -8.18 14.36 -13.45
N ASP A 219 -8.69 15.45 -12.87
CA ASP A 219 -8.11 16.78 -13.10
C ASP A 219 -6.66 16.85 -12.55
N LEU A 220 -6.41 16.29 -11.35
CA LEU A 220 -5.06 16.21 -10.79
C LEU A 220 -4.12 15.33 -11.63
N LEU A 221 -4.58 14.18 -12.12
CA LEU A 221 -3.76 13.36 -13.03
C LEU A 221 -3.41 14.10 -14.32
N GLU A 222 -4.34 14.85 -14.91
CA GLU A 222 -4.08 15.64 -16.11
C GLU A 222 -2.92 16.63 -15.85
N GLU A 223 -2.95 17.34 -14.72
CA GLU A 223 -1.87 18.24 -14.31
C GLU A 223 -0.53 17.51 -14.12
N LEU A 224 -0.52 16.35 -13.45
CA LEU A 224 0.70 15.57 -13.23
C LEU A 224 1.32 15.07 -14.53
N VAL A 225 0.51 14.68 -15.50
CA VAL A 225 0.99 14.24 -16.82
C VAL A 225 1.56 15.42 -17.59
N LEU A 226 0.85 16.55 -17.61
CA LEU A 226 1.34 17.76 -18.28
C LEU A 226 2.67 18.25 -17.70
N ASN A 227 2.88 18.08 -16.39
CA ASN A 227 4.11 18.47 -15.70
C ASN A 227 5.24 17.42 -15.79
N SER A 228 4.96 16.21 -16.28
CA SER A 228 5.96 15.14 -16.45
C SER A 228 6.39 14.92 -17.91
N LEU A 229 5.75 15.62 -18.86
CA LEU A 229 6.14 15.74 -20.27
C LEU A 229 7.14 16.88 -20.49
#